data_AF-A0A1I3QSI8-F1
#
_entry.id   AF-A0A1I3QSI8-F1
#
_cell.length_a   1.000
_cell.length_b   1.000
_cell.length_c   1.000
_cell.angle_alpha   90.00
_cell.angle_beta   90.00
_cell.angle_gamma   90.00
#
_symmetry.space_group_name_H-M   'P 1'
#
loop_
_entity.id
_entity.type
_entity.pdbx_description
1 polymer ?
#
loop_
_entity_poly.entity_id
_entity_poly.type
_entity_poly.pdbx_seq_one_letter_code
_entity_poly.pdbx_strand_id
1 'polypeptide(L)' 'MGISRVSARRYLEHFVMRGAVVARLQYGGAGRPERRYQTV' A
#
# COMPACT_ATOMS: atom_id res chain seq x y z
N MET A 1 15.12 12.05 -7.39
CA MET A 1 14.48 11.15 -8.36
C MET A 1 13.48 10.28 -7.62
N GLY A 2 12.18 10.56 -7.74
CA GLY A 2 11.17 9.78 -7.04
C GLY A 2 9.79 10.43 -7.08
N ILE A 3 8.77 9.62 -7.33
CA ILE A 3 7.37 10.05 -7.33
C ILE A 3 6.94 10.42 -5.91
N SER A 4 6.03 11.38 -5.75
CA SER A 4 5.49 11.74 -4.43
C SER A 4 4.86 10.53 -3.73
N ARG A 5 4.98 10.43 -2.41
CA ARG A 5 4.34 9.37 -1.60
C ARG A 5 2.84 9.19 -1.89
N VAL A 6 2.14 10.31 -2.14
CA VAL A 6 0.72 10.31 -2.52
C VAL A 6 0.50 9.69 -3.90
N SER A 7 1.33 10.04 -4.88
CA SER A 7 1.28 9.44 -6.23
C SER A 7 1.61 7.96 -6.18
N ALA A 8 2.65 7.56 -5.44
CA ALA A 8 2.99 6.16 -5.21
C ALA A 8 1.81 5.38 -4.62
N ARG A 9 1.15 5.93 -3.59
CA ARG A 9 -0.04 5.34 -3.00
C ARG A 9 -1.17 5.18 -4.03
N ARG A 10 -1.47 6.21 -4.83
CA ARG A 10 -2.52 6.12 -5.87
C ARG A 10 -2.22 5.04 -6.89
N TYR A 11 -0.96 4.91 -7.33
CA TYR A 11 -0.55 3.84 -8.23
C TYR A 11 -0.73 2.46 -7.58
N LEU A 12 -0.28 2.30 -6.34
CA LEU A 12 -0.45 1.06 -5.59
C LEU A 12 -1.93 0.72 -5.37
N GLU A 13 -2.80 1.69 -5.08
CA GLU A 13 -4.25 1.48 -4.96
C GLU A 13 -4.87 1.02 -6.30
N HIS A 14 -4.39 1.53 -7.43
CA HIS A 14 -4.81 1.04 -8.75
C HIS A 14 -4.37 -0.40 -9.02
N PHE A 15 -3.14 -0.77 -8.63
CA PHE A 15 -2.68 -2.16 -8.75
C PHE A 15 -3.39 -3.12 -7.80
N VAL A 16 -3.78 -2.65 -6.61
CA VAL A 16 -4.61 -3.43 -5.67
C VAL A 16 -6.00 -3.66 -6.26
N MET A 17 -6.60 -2.64 -6.88
CA MET A 17 -7.89 -2.80 -7.55
C MET A 17 -7.81 -3.79 -8.72
N ARG A 18 -6.68 -3.82 -9.44
CA ARG A 18 -6.41 -4.79 -10.51
C ARG A 18 -5.99 -6.18 -10.02
N GLY A 19 -5.88 -6.41 -8.71
CA GLY A 19 -5.44 -7.70 -8.14
C GLY A 19 -3.94 -8.01 -8.32
N ALA A 20 -3.14 -7.04 -8.78
CA ALA A 20 -1.70 -7.22 -9.01
C ALA A 20 -0.85 -7.02 -7.74
N VAL A 21 -1.41 -6.35 -6.72
CA VAL A 21 -0.73 -6.04 -5.46
C VAL A 21 -1.70 -6.28 -4.32
N VAL A 22 -1.23 -6.79 -3.19
CA VAL A 22 -2.04 -6.97 -1.98
C VAL A 22 -1.69 -5.88 -0.97
N ALA A 23 -2.69 -5.11 -0.55
CA ALA A 23 -2.58 -4.19 0.57
C ALA A 23 -2.85 -4.94 1.88
N ARG A 24 -1.80 -5.30 2.62
CA ARG A 24 -1.96 -5.80 3.99
C ARG A 24 -1.95 -4.63 4.97
N LEU A 25 -3.06 -4.49 5.69
CA LEU A 25 -3.11 -3.68 6.90
C LEU A 25 -2.48 -4.50 8.01
N GLN A 26 -1.26 -4.13 8.41
CA GLN A 26 -0.66 -4.71 9.59
C GLN A 26 -1.16 -3.92 10.80
N TYR A 27 -2.13 -4.52 11.50
CA TYR A 27 -2.53 -4.09 12.83
C TYR A 27 -1.53 -4.68 13.84
N GLY A 28 -0.29 -4.18 13.82
CA GLY A 28 0.67 -4.43 14.89
C GLY A 28 0.20 -3.71 16.16
N GLY A 29 0.27 -4.37 17.31
CA GLY A 29 -0.37 -3.95 18.57
C GLY A 29 -0.20 -2.47 18.96
N ALA A 30 -1.23 -1.94 19.63
CA ALA A 30 -1.30 -0.63 20.29
C ALA A 30 -0.80 0.61 19.49
N GLY A 31 -0.81 0.57 18.16
CA GLY A 31 -0.33 1.67 17.30
C GLY A 31 -1.19 1.92 16.04
N ARG A 32 -0.90 3.03 15.33
CA ARG A 32 -1.58 3.44 14.08
C ARG A 32 -1.37 2.37 13.00
N PRO A 33 -2.41 1.91 12.30
CA PRO A 33 -2.29 0.85 11.31
C PRO A 33 -1.34 1.25 10.18
N GLU A 34 -0.33 0.42 9.93
CA GLU A 34 0.57 0.58 8.79
C GLU A 34 0.04 -0.25 7.61
N ARG A 35 -0.20 0.43 6.49
CA ARG A 35 -0.64 -0.23 5.25
C ARG A 35 0.57 -0.60 4.42
N ARG A 36 0.94 -1.88 4.41
CA ARG A 36 2.01 -2.41 3.55
C ARG A 36 1.42 -2.91 2.24
N TYR A 37 2.05 -2.53 1.14
CA TYR A 37 1.72 -3.04 -0.18
C TYR A 37 2.79 -4.06 -0.57
N GLN A 38 2.37 -5.28 -0.89
CA GLN A 38 3.25 -6.35 -1.36
C GLN A 38 2.80 -6.76 -2.75
N THR A 39 3.75 -6.93 -3.68
CA THR A 39 3.45 -7.66 -4.92
C THR A 39 3.11 -9.09 -4.56
N VAL A 40 2.13 -9.67 -5.26
CA VAL A 40 1.95 -11.13 -5.26
C VAL A 40 3.16 -11.82 -5.87
#